data_AF-A0A2G8SLR2-F1
#
_entry.id   AF-A0A2G8SLR2-F1
#
_cell.length_a   1.000
_cell.length_b   1.000
_cell.length_c   1.000
_cell.angle_alpha   90.00
_cell.angle_beta   90.00
_cell.angle_gamma   90.00
#
_symmetry.space_group_name_H-M   'P 1'
#
loop_
_entity.id
_entity.type
_entity.pdbx_description
1 polymer ?
#
loop_
_entity_poly.entity_id
_entity_poly.type
_entity_poly.pdbx_seq_one_letter_code
_entity_poly.pdbx_strand_id
1 'polypeptide(L)'
;MSKDPVAEKSGFLCMYMSNHPDTLVSYVRYWGKVKEQVATAKLVAIDTKGMNLTYQPKGSTASKDVRVEFDPPLAGYEEVKPRLMEMKAVAEEQLGMVKAPQVTSFVFHPHMFTTLAALGFLVYSTYAPSMQHTEYAHLFAPGNVVLSFFPPWMTQFAWGLLAFCHGFESLYVATLCRKHQTGLIVGLQYWVSAVLVGFPTILSLRKQIQEARIASILKGQ
;
A
#
# COMPACT_ATOMS: atom_id res chain seq x y z
N MET A 1 -26.60 -11.03 -19.59
CA MET A 1 -25.65 -9.93 -19.36
C MET A 1 -25.98 -9.30 -18.01
N SER A 2 -25.15 -9.52 -16.99
CA SER A 2 -25.33 -8.87 -15.69
C SER A 2 -25.22 -7.36 -15.89
N LYS A 3 -26.26 -6.61 -15.53
CA LYS A 3 -26.20 -5.14 -15.52
C LYS A 3 -25.12 -4.71 -14.53
N ASP A 4 -24.34 -3.70 -14.91
CA ASP A 4 -23.33 -3.15 -14.03
C ASP A 4 -24.02 -2.47 -12.83
N PRO A 5 -23.82 -2.96 -11.60
CA PRO A 5 -24.55 -2.48 -10.43
C PRO A 5 -24.22 -1.03 -10.06
N VAL A 6 -23.04 -0.53 -10.46
CA VAL A 6 -22.63 0.85 -10.24
C VAL A 6 -23.24 1.76 -11.32
N ALA A 7 -23.24 1.32 -12.57
CA ALA A 7 -23.79 2.09 -13.70
C ALA A 7 -25.29 2.37 -13.53
N GLU A 8 -26.06 1.45 -12.96
CA GLU A 8 -27.48 1.67 -12.65
C GLU A 8 -27.72 2.85 -11.69
N LYS A 9 -26.75 3.16 -10.84
CA LYS A 9 -26.80 4.25 -9.86
C LYS A 9 -25.95 5.46 -10.29
N SER A 10 -25.39 5.46 -11.50
CA SER A 10 -24.49 6.50 -11.99
C SER A 10 -25.10 7.89 -11.91
N GLY A 11 -26.39 8.06 -12.22
CA GLY A 11 -27.05 9.37 -12.18
C GLY A 11 -27.03 10.01 -10.78
N PHE A 12 -27.30 9.22 -9.73
CA PHE A 12 -27.24 9.67 -8.34
C PHE A 12 -25.79 10.05 -7.94
N LEU A 13 -24.81 9.21 -8.33
CA LEU A 13 -23.40 9.46 -8.05
C LEU A 13 -22.88 10.72 -8.78
N CYS A 14 -23.28 10.95 -10.03
CA CYS A 14 -22.95 12.17 -10.77
C CYS A 14 -23.51 13.43 -10.08
N MET A 15 -24.77 13.37 -9.64
CA MET A 15 -25.39 14.47 -8.90
C MET A 15 -24.68 14.72 -7.58
N TYR A 16 -24.38 13.67 -6.81
CA TYR A 16 -23.63 13.78 -5.56
C TYR A 16 -22.26 14.43 -5.79
N MET A 17 -21.51 13.95 -6.79
CA MET A 17 -20.17 14.47 -7.11
C MET A 17 -20.16 15.88 -7.69
N SER A 18 -21.27 16.36 -8.27
CA SER A 18 -21.35 17.76 -8.72
C SER A 18 -21.26 18.79 -7.58
N ASN A 19 -21.53 18.38 -6.33
CA ASN A 19 -21.31 19.21 -5.13
C ASN A 19 -19.85 19.19 -4.65
N HIS A 20 -18.96 18.45 -5.33
CA HIS A 20 -17.54 18.33 -4.99
C HIS A 20 -16.64 18.65 -6.20
N PRO A 21 -16.76 19.85 -6.80
CA PRO A 21 -16.05 20.20 -8.03
C PRO A 21 -14.53 20.12 -7.90
N ASP A 22 -13.97 20.51 -6.75
CA ASP A 22 -12.52 20.45 -6.51
C ASP A 22 -11.99 19.01 -6.54
N THR A 23 -12.78 18.06 -6.02
CA THR A 23 -12.43 16.64 -6.05
C THR A 23 -12.36 16.12 -7.49
N LEU A 24 -13.31 16.54 -8.34
CA LEU A 24 -13.32 16.17 -9.75
C LEU A 24 -12.10 16.72 -10.50
N VAL A 25 -11.69 17.96 -10.20
CA VAL A 25 -10.47 18.56 -10.76
C VAL A 25 -9.24 17.76 -10.34
N SER A 26 -9.13 17.37 -9.06
CA SER A 26 -8.04 16.53 -8.57
C SER A 26 -7.98 15.18 -9.26
N TYR A 27 -9.13 14.54 -9.54
CA TYR A 27 -9.17 13.29 -10.30
C TYR A 27 -8.64 13.45 -11.71
N VAL A 28 -9.08 14.47 -12.44
CA VAL A 28 -8.64 14.71 -13.82
C VAL A 28 -7.12 14.96 -13.86
N ARG A 29 -6.60 15.80 -12.97
CA ARG A 29 -5.18 16.17 -12.94
C ARG A 29 -4.28 14.99 -12.59
N TYR A 30 -4.61 14.26 -11.53
CA TYR A 30 -3.75 13.19 -11.04
C TYR A 30 -4.05 11.85 -11.74
N TRP A 31 -5.28 11.33 -11.62
CA TRP A 31 -5.64 10.03 -12.15
C TRP A 31 -5.87 10.03 -13.67
N GLY A 32 -6.42 11.13 -14.20
CA GLY A 32 -6.53 11.36 -15.64
C GLY A 32 -5.20 11.74 -16.31
N LYS A 33 -4.13 11.94 -15.52
CA LYS A 33 -2.77 12.32 -15.96
C LYS A 33 -2.75 13.60 -16.82
N VAL A 34 -3.71 14.49 -16.62
CA VAL A 34 -3.80 15.76 -17.35
C VAL A 34 -2.84 16.78 -16.71
N LYS A 35 -1.80 17.17 -17.46
CA LYS A 35 -0.78 18.13 -17.00
C LYS A 35 -1.22 19.59 -17.11
N GLU A 36 -2.18 19.87 -17.99
CA GLU A 36 -2.75 21.22 -18.17
C GLU A 36 -3.43 21.69 -16.87
N GLN A 37 -3.45 23.00 -16.62
CA GLN A 37 -4.24 23.54 -15.51
C GLN A 37 -5.72 23.36 -15.84
N VAL A 38 -6.44 22.60 -15.03
CA VAL A 38 -7.88 22.37 -15.18
C VAL A 38 -8.62 23.43 -14.36
N ALA A 39 -9.57 24.12 -14.98
CA ALA A 39 -10.41 25.12 -14.32
C ALA A 39 -11.63 24.48 -13.65
N THR A 40 -12.33 23.60 -14.37
CA THR A 40 -13.53 22.90 -13.89
C THR A 40 -13.56 21.47 -14.42
N ALA A 41 -14.25 20.58 -13.70
CA ALA A 41 -14.48 19.21 -14.10
C ALA A 41 -15.89 18.75 -13.69
N LYS A 42 -16.47 17.83 -14.46
CA LYS A 42 -17.80 17.27 -14.23
C LYS A 42 -17.77 15.76 -14.48
N LEU A 43 -18.40 15.01 -13.59
CA LEU A 43 -18.60 13.57 -13.74
C LEU A 43 -19.80 13.30 -14.66
N VAL A 44 -19.57 12.58 -15.74
CA VAL A 44 -20.58 12.24 -16.76
C VAL A 44 -21.22 10.89 -16.48
N ALA A 45 -20.38 9.88 -16.21
CA ALA A 45 -20.82 8.52 -15.92
C ALA A 45 -19.80 7.79 -15.05
N ILE A 46 -20.25 6.80 -14.29
CA ILE A 46 -19.42 5.91 -13.49
C ILE A 46 -19.96 4.48 -13.57
N ASP A 47 -19.06 3.52 -13.63
CA ASP A 47 -19.35 2.08 -13.67
C ASP A 47 -18.29 1.31 -12.85
N THR A 48 -18.39 -0.01 -12.80
CA THR A 48 -17.45 -0.84 -12.02
C THR A 48 -15.99 -0.72 -12.45
N LYS A 49 -15.73 -0.31 -13.70
CA LYS A 49 -14.37 -0.23 -14.27
C LYS A 49 -13.77 1.16 -14.21
N GLY A 50 -14.56 2.20 -13.94
CA GLY A 50 -14.04 3.57 -13.92
C GLY A 50 -15.10 4.65 -14.01
N MET A 51 -14.63 5.88 -14.23
CA MET A 51 -15.46 7.07 -14.34
C MET A 51 -15.09 7.93 -15.55
N ASN A 52 -16.10 8.40 -16.27
CA ASN A 52 -16.00 9.34 -17.39
C ASN A 52 -16.17 10.77 -16.86
N LEU A 53 -15.16 11.61 -17.05
CA LEU A 53 -15.12 13.00 -16.62
C LEU A 53 -14.96 13.91 -17.83
N THR A 54 -15.72 15.00 -17.88
CA THR A 54 -15.45 16.13 -18.78
C THR A 54 -14.71 17.21 -18.01
N TYR A 55 -13.72 17.86 -18.60
CA TYR A 55 -12.96 18.94 -17.97
C TYR A 55 -12.72 20.12 -18.91
N GLN A 56 -12.57 21.31 -18.35
CA GLN A 56 -12.22 22.52 -19.08
C GLN A 56 -10.83 23.00 -18.67
N PRO A 57 -9.86 23.10 -19.60
CA PRO A 57 -8.57 23.72 -19.34
C PRO A 57 -8.71 25.20 -19.00
N LYS A 58 -7.85 25.71 -18.14
CA LYS A 58 -7.79 27.13 -17.80
C LYS A 58 -7.40 27.93 -19.05
N GLY A 59 -8.24 28.90 -19.43
CA GLY A 59 -8.03 29.72 -20.63
C GLY A 59 -8.67 29.16 -21.90
N SER A 60 -9.40 28.04 -21.82
CA SER A 60 -10.20 27.50 -22.92
C SER A 60 -11.64 27.27 -22.49
N THR A 61 -12.59 27.51 -23.40
CA THR A 61 -14.00 27.15 -23.22
C THR A 61 -14.33 25.75 -23.74
N ALA A 62 -13.36 25.08 -24.37
CA ALA A 62 -13.54 23.74 -24.91
C ALA A 62 -13.52 22.69 -23.78
N SER A 63 -14.57 21.88 -23.70
CA SER A 63 -14.61 20.71 -22.83
C SER A 63 -13.89 19.53 -23.49
N LYS A 64 -13.03 18.86 -22.73
CA LYS A 64 -12.34 17.62 -23.11
C LYS A 64 -12.82 16.48 -22.22
N ASP A 65 -12.79 15.26 -22.74
CA ASP A 65 -13.20 14.06 -22.00
C ASP A 65 -11.98 13.27 -21.53
N VAL A 66 -12.09 12.67 -20.34
CA VAL A 66 -11.09 11.75 -19.79
C VAL A 66 -11.79 10.61 -19.05
N ARG A 67 -11.27 9.40 -19.21
CA ARG A 67 -11.71 8.22 -18.47
C ARG A 67 -10.65 7.88 -17.43
N VAL A 68 -11.07 7.84 -16.17
CA VAL A 68 -10.24 7.35 -15.05
C VAL A 68 -10.66 5.93 -14.73
N GLU A 69 -9.73 4.99 -14.87
CA GLU A 69 -9.98 3.57 -14.62
C GLU A 69 -9.80 3.21 -13.14
N PHE A 70 -10.62 2.26 -12.67
CA PHE A 70 -10.47 1.65 -11.34
C PHE A 70 -9.68 0.35 -11.47
N ASP A 71 -8.53 0.29 -10.80
CA ASP A 71 -7.72 -0.91 -10.68
C ASP A 71 -7.47 -1.22 -9.19
N PRO A 72 -7.94 -2.36 -8.66
CA PRO A 72 -8.86 -3.30 -9.32
C PRO A 72 -10.26 -2.70 -9.53
N PRO A 73 -11.07 -3.25 -10.46
CA PRO A 73 -12.47 -2.87 -10.64
C PRO A 73 -13.27 -2.99 -9.34
N LEU A 74 -14.32 -2.18 -9.21
CA LEU A 74 -15.22 -2.21 -8.06
C LEU A 74 -16.04 -3.51 -8.06
N ALA A 75 -16.13 -4.18 -6.92
CA ALA A 75 -16.95 -5.38 -6.77
C ALA A 75 -18.45 -5.04 -6.70
N GLY A 76 -18.82 -3.81 -6.33
CA GLY A 76 -20.20 -3.38 -6.24
C GLY A 76 -20.38 -1.91 -5.82
N TYR A 77 -21.64 -1.50 -5.68
CA TYR A 77 -22.01 -0.12 -5.34
C TYR A 77 -21.47 0.35 -3.98
N GLU A 78 -21.43 -0.55 -2.99
CA GLU A 78 -20.94 -0.23 -1.64
C GLU A 78 -19.45 0.17 -1.62
N GLU A 79 -18.66 -0.28 -2.61
CA GLU A 79 -17.24 0.06 -2.71
C GLU A 79 -16.99 1.43 -3.37
N VAL A 80 -17.98 2.01 -4.05
CA VAL A 80 -17.82 3.27 -4.79
C VAL A 80 -17.39 4.39 -3.86
N LYS A 81 -18.11 4.57 -2.75
CA LYS A 81 -17.85 5.66 -1.79
C LYS A 81 -16.45 5.56 -1.16
N PRO A 82 -16.05 4.44 -0.53
CA PRO A 82 -14.71 4.33 0.03
C PRO A 82 -13.62 4.46 -1.04
N ARG A 83 -13.83 3.91 -2.25
CA ARG A 83 -12.86 4.04 -3.36
C ARG A 83 -12.66 5.49 -3.78
N LEU A 84 -13.74 6.24 -4.01
CA LEU A 84 -13.64 7.64 -4.42
C LEU A 84 -12.96 8.47 -3.31
N MET A 85 -13.32 8.27 -2.05
CA MET A 85 -12.67 8.98 -0.93
C MET A 85 -11.17 8.69 -0.85
N GLU A 86 -10.76 7.44 -1.06
CA GLU A 86 -9.35 7.07 -1.13
C GLU A 86 -8.64 7.74 -2.32
N MET A 87 -9.22 7.64 -3.52
CA MET A 87 -8.68 8.25 -4.72
C MET A 87 -8.53 9.76 -4.59
N LYS A 88 -9.46 10.42 -3.88
CA LYS A 88 -9.43 11.87 -3.64
C LYS A 88 -8.22 12.21 -2.80
N ALA A 89 -8.08 11.54 -1.67
CA ALA A 89 -7.02 11.81 -0.73
C ALA A 89 -5.63 11.52 -1.33
N VAL A 90 -5.50 10.48 -2.16
CA VAL A 90 -4.27 10.24 -2.93
C VAL A 90 -4.01 11.38 -3.92
N ALA A 91 -5.01 11.79 -4.70
CA ALA A 91 -4.84 12.86 -5.69
C ALA A 91 -4.44 14.18 -5.02
N GLU A 92 -5.12 14.56 -3.94
CA GLU A 92 -4.82 15.80 -3.21
C GLU A 92 -3.43 15.77 -2.56
N GLU A 93 -3.00 14.63 -2.01
CA GLU A 93 -1.65 14.47 -1.45
C GLU A 93 -0.59 14.62 -2.55
N GLN A 94 -0.79 13.98 -3.70
CA GLN A 94 0.17 14.00 -4.81
C GLN A 94 0.20 15.34 -5.56
N LEU A 95 -0.92 16.07 -5.57
CA LEU A 95 -0.98 17.44 -6.08
C LEU A 95 -0.50 18.48 -5.06
N GLY A 96 -0.10 18.07 -3.85
CA GLY A 96 0.37 18.95 -2.79
C GLY A 96 -0.71 19.83 -2.15
N MET A 97 -1.99 19.47 -2.35
CA MET A 97 -3.14 20.20 -1.79
C MET A 97 -3.35 19.86 -0.31
N VAL A 98 -2.95 18.66 0.11
CA VAL A 98 -2.97 18.23 1.52
C VAL A 98 -1.60 17.70 1.92
N LYS A 99 -1.24 17.89 3.20
CA LYS A 99 0.01 17.37 3.75
C LYS A 99 -0.11 15.86 3.91
N ALA A 100 0.96 15.13 3.60
CA ALA A 100 0.99 13.68 3.81
C ALA A 100 0.72 13.35 5.29
N PRO A 101 -0.10 12.32 5.58
CA PRO A 101 -0.44 11.97 6.94
C PRO A 101 0.83 11.53 7.68
N GLN A 102 0.94 11.96 8.94
CA GLN A 102 2.04 11.58 9.82
C GLN A 102 1.72 10.26 10.51
N VAL A 103 2.68 9.33 10.50
CA VAL A 103 2.59 8.06 11.24
C VAL A 103 3.39 8.21 12.53
N THR A 104 2.71 8.26 13.68
CA THR A 104 3.32 8.61 14.96
C THR A 104 3.57 7.44 15.88
N SER A 105 3.17 6.22 15.49
CA SER A 105 3.32 5.02 16.31
C SER A 105 3.80 3.83 15.49
N PHE A 106 4.40 2.87 16.19
CA PHE A 106 4.75 1.57 15.65
C PHE A 106 3.69 0.55 16.07
N VAL A 107 3.20 -0.25 15.12
CA VAL A 107 2.26 -1.35 15.38
C VAL A 107 2.83 -2.65 14.87
N PHE A 108 2.94 -3.62 15.78
CA PHE A 108 3.35 -4.97 15.46
C PHE A 108 2.15 -5.77 14.93
N HIS A 109 2.28 -6.34 13.73
CA HIS A 109 1.19 -7.09 13.09
C HIS A 109 1.37 -8.60 13.30
N PRO A 110 0.32 -9.40 13.55
CA PRO A 110 0.45 -10.85 13.77
C PRO A 110 1.24 -11.61 12.69
N HIS A 111 1.13 -11.20 11.43
CA HIS A 111 1.92 -11.76 10.31
C HIS A 111 3.45 -11.57 10.45
N MET A 112 3.93 -10.71 11.34
CA MET A 112 5.36 -10.64 11.64
C MET A 112 5.85 -11.90 12.36
N PHE A 113 4.99 -12.57 13.15
CA PHE A 113 5.37 -13.81 13.83
C PHE A 113 5.69 -14.95 12.87
N THR A 114 5.02 -15.02 11.72
CA THR A 114 5.30 -16.08 10.73
C THR A 114 6.71 -15.92 10.16
N THR A 115 7.13 -14.69 9.84
CA THR A 115 8.50 -14.45 9.36
C THR A 115 9.53 -14.63 10.48
N LEU A 116 9.22 -14.22 11.73
CA LEU A 116 10.10 -14.49 12.87
C LEU A 116 10.29 -16.00 13.10
N ALA A 117 9.22 -16.80 12.99
CA ALA A 117 9.31 -18.25 13.11
C ALA A 117 10.15 -18.86 11.99
N ALA A 118 9.97 -18.41 10.75
CA ALA A 118 10.77 -18.85 9.61
C ALA A 118 12.25 -18.45 9.76
N LEU A 119 12.54 -17.23 10.24
CA LEU A 119 13.90 -16.78 10.52
C LEU A 119 14.52 -17.60 11.66
N GLY A 120 13.77 -17.84 12.73
CA GLY A 120 14.19 -18.70 13.83
C GLY A 120 14.52 -20.12 13.35
N PHE A 121 13.71 -20.68 12.45
CA PHE A 121 13.97 -21.96 11.82
C PHE A 121 15.22 -21.96 10.93
N LEU A 122 15.45 -20.89 10.16
CA LEU A 122 16.66 -20.72 9.36
C LEU A 122 17.91 -20.65 10.24
N VAL A 123 17.87 -19.87 11.32
CA VAL A 123 18.94 -19.79 12.33
C VAL A 123 19.19 -21.15 12.97
N TYR A 124 18.14 -21.80 13.46
CA TYR A 124 18.21 -23.14 14.05
C TYR A 124 18.87 -24.15 13.10
N SER A 125 18.42 -24.19 11.85
CA SER A 125 18.97 -25.09 10.82
C SER A 125 20.42 -24.75 10.51
N THR A 126 20.80 -23.48 10.49
CA THR A 126 22.18 -23.05 10.25
C THR A 126 23.15 -23.59 11.29
N TYR A 127 22.74 -23.65 12.56
CA TYR A 127 23.58 -24.15 13.65
C TYR A 127 23.47 -25.66 13.90
N ALA A 128 22.44 -26.33 13.37
CA ALA A 128 22.19 -27.75 13.65
C ALA A 128 23.38 -28.69 13.37
N PRO A 129 24.15 -28.54 12.27
CA PRO A 129 25.34 -29.38 12.02
C PRO A 129 26.44 -29.16 13.06
N SER A 130 26.66 -27.92 13.49
CA SER A 130 27.70 -27.58 14.48
C SER A 130 27.43 -28.17 15.88
N MET A 131 26.17 -28.51 16.16
CA MET A 131 25.73 -29.03 17.47
C MET A 131 25.71 -30.57 17.54
N GLN A 132 25.99 -31.26 16.43
CA GLN A 132 25.83 -32.72 16.32
C GLN A 132 26.68 -33.52 17.31
N HIS A 133 27.81 -32.97 17.78
CA HIS A 133 28.74 -33.62 18.71
C HIS A 133 28.70 -33.06 20.13
N THR A 134 27.66 -32.29 20.47
CA THR A 134 27.49 -31.68 21.80
C THR A 134 26.44 -32.42 22.63
N GLU A 135 26.34 -32.10 23.92
CA GLU A 135 25.27 -32.61 24.80
C GLU A 135 23.85 -32.22 24.31
N TYR A 136 23.74 -31.18 23.49
CA TYR A 136 22.48 -30.68 22.91
C TYR A 136 22.11 -31.33 21.57
N ALA A 137 22.84 -32.35 21.10
CA ALA A 137 22.63 -32.96 19.77
C ALA A 137 21.17 -33.41 19.54
N HIS A 138 20.50 -33.90 20.58
CA HIS A 138 19.09 -34.32 20.52
C HIS A 138 18.12 -33.17 20.19
N LEU A 139 18.41 -31.94 20.65
CA LEU A 139 17.59 -30.75 20.34
C LEU A 139 17.75 -30.31 18.88
N PHE A 140 18.91 -30.59 18.28
CA PHE A 140 19.25 -30.19 16.90
C PHE A 140 19.10 -31.31 15.87
N ALA A 141 18.77 -32.53 16.29
CA ALA A 141 18.56 -33.67 15.40
C ALA A 141 17.48 -33.41 14.32
N PRO A 142 16.32 -32.79 14.62
CA PRO A 142 15.35 -32.43 13.58
C PRO A 142 15.93 -31.52 12.50
N GLY A 143 16.76 -30.54 12.87
CA GLY A 143 17.43 -29.65 11.92
C GLY A 143 18.36 -30.40 10.97
N ASN A 144 19.13 -31.36 11.48
CA ASN A 144 20.01 -32.20 10.67
C ASN A 144 19.23 -33.12 9.72
N VAL A 145 18.10 -33.67 10.17
CA VAL A 145 17.19 -34.45 9.30
C VAL A 145 16.66 -33.57 8.17
N VAL A 146 16.19 -32.37 8.47
CA VAL A 146 15.72 -31.43 7.43
C VAL A 146 16.83 -31.13 6.43
N LEU A 147 18.02 -30.76 6.90
CA LEU A 147 19.15 -30.42 6.03
C LEU A 147 19.58 -31.57 5.13
N SER A 148 19.37 -32.82 5.53
CA SER A 148 19.70 -33.99 4.70
C SER A 148 18.90 -34.08 3.39
N PHE A 149 17.75 -33.41 3.32
CA PHE A 149 16.93 -33.32 2.10
C PHE A 149 17.39 -32.22 1.14
N PHE A 150 18.33 -31.37 1.55
CA PHE A 150 18.75 -30.21 0.77
C PHE A 150 20.25 -30.24 0.46
N PRO A 151 20.67 -29.63 -0.66
CA PRO A 151 22.09 -29.51 -0.97
C PRO A 151 22.77 -28.51 0.00
N PRO A 152 24.08 -28.67 0.30
CA PRO A 152 24.78 -27.84 1.28
C PRO A 152 24.75 -26.33 1.00
N TRP A 153 24.64 -25.93 -0.26
CA TRP A 153 24.57 -24.52 -0.66
C TRP A 153 23.23 -23.86 -0.33
N MET A 154 22.17 -24.63 -0.05
CA MET A 154 20.82 -24.12 0.14
C MET A 154 20.72 -23.13 1.31
N THR A 155 21.39 -23.43 2.44
CA THR A 155 21.39 -22.54 3.60
C THR A 155 22.07 -21.21 3.31
N GLN A 156 23.19 -21.23 2.59
CA GLN A 156 23.89 -20.01 2.16
C GLN A 156 23.03 -19.19 1.19
N PHE A 157 22.37 -19.87 0.24
CA PHE A 157 21.43 -19.24 -0.68
C PHE A 157 20.25 -18.60 0.07
N ALA A 158 19.67 -19.28 1.06
CA ALA A 158 18.57 -18.75 1.87
C ALA A 158 18.96 -17.48 2.63
N TRP A 159 20.16 -17.44 3.24
CA TRP A 159 20.70 -16.23 3.86
C TRP A 159 20.94 -15.10 2.85
N GLY A 160 21.47 -15.42 1.68
CA GLY A 160 21.67 -14.46 0.59
C GLY A 160 20.34 -13.86 0.12
N LEU A 161 19.33 -14.70 -0.09
CA LEU A 161 17.98 -14.26 -0.48
C LEU A 161 17.33 -13.42 0.61
N LEU A 162 17.44 -13.82 1.88
CA LEU A 162 16.94 -13.05 3.03
C LEU A 162 17.57 -11.65 3.07
N ALA A 163 18.90 -11.57 3.02
CA ALA A 163 19.63 -10.30 3.06
C ALA A 163 19.28 -9.41 1.87
N PHE A 164 19.15 -9.99 0.67
CA PHE A 164 18.73 -9.28 -0.54
C PHE A 164 17.32 -8.70 -0.39
N CYS A 165 16.32 -9.54 -0.10
CA CYS A 165 14.92 -9.11 0.01
C CYS A 165 14.73 -8.10 1.13
N HIS A 166 15.20 -8.39 2.35
CA HIS A 166 15.07 -7.49 3.49
C HIS A 166 15.87 -6.19 3.30
N GLY A 167 16.97 -6.23 2.54
CA GLY A 167 17.72 -5.05 2.14
C GLY A 167 16.85 -4.08 1.32
N PHE A 168 16.23 -4.57 0.23
CA PHE A 168 15.33 -3.74 -0.59
C PHE A 168 14.10 -3.27 0.18
N GLU A 169 13.50 -4.15 0.99
CA GLU A 169 12.33 -3.83 1.80
C GLU A 169 12.63 -2.77 2.86
N SER A 170 13.77 -2.86 3.54
CA SER A 170 14.19 -1.87 4.54
C SER A 170 14.50 -0.51 3.92
N LEU A 171 15.12 -0.46 2.73
CA LEU A 171 15.29 0.78 1.97
C LEU A 171 13.93 1.37 1.61
N TYR A 172 13.00 0.56 1.11
CA TYR A 172 11.66 1.01 0.79
C TYR A 172 10.93 1.56 2.03
N VAL A 173 11.00 0.87 3.17
CA VAL A 173 10.42 1.35 4.44
C VAL A 173 11.06 2.66 4.88
N ALA A 174 12.39 2.82 4.78
CA ALA A 174 13.05 4.09 5.08
C ALA A 174 12.52 5.25 4.22
N THR A 175 12.29 5.00 2.92
CA THR A 175 11.68 6.02 2.04
C THR A 175 10.25 6.36 2.44
N LEU A 176 9.44 5.38 2.86
CA LEU A 176 8.08 5.61 3.35
C LEU A 176 8.07 6.38 4.68
N CYS A 177 8.93 6.02 5.62
CA CYS A 177 9.08 6.73 6.90
C CYS A 177 9.46 8.19 6.70
N ARG A 178 10.36 8.48 5.75
CA ARG A 178 10.71 9.84 5.36
C ARG A 178 9.53 10.58 4.74
N LYS A 179 8.80 9.94 3.81
CA LYS A 179 7.63 10.51 3.14
C LYS A 179 6.52 10.87 4.14
N HIS A 180 6.27 10.01 5.13
CA HIS A 180 5.20 10.16 6.12
C HIS A 180 5.67 10.71 7.47
N GLN A 181 6.85 11.35 7.48
CA GLN A 181 7.38 12.10 8.63
C GLN A 181 7.25 11.37 9.98
N THR A 182 7.62 10.09 10.03
CA THR A 182 7.40 9.25 11.23
C THR A 182 8.13 9.73 12.49
N GLY A 183 9.08 10.65 12.34
CA GLY A 183 10.06 10.93 13.39
C GLY A 183 11.14 9.85 13.46
N LEU A 184 12.22 10.16 14.18
CA LEU A 184 13.42 9.33 14.22
C LEU A 184 13.19 7.99 14.92
N ILE A 185 12.53 8.00 16.08
CA ILE A 185 12.32 6.79 16.90
C ILE A 185 11.42 5.79 16.18
N VAL A 186 10.23 6.22 15.75
CA VAL A 186 9.27 5.36 15.05
C VAL A 186 9.81 4.93 13.69
N GLY A 187 10.49 5.83 12.97
CA GLY A 187 11.18 5.49 11.72
C GLY A 187 12.22 4.40 11.91
N LEU A 188 13.03 4.47 12.98
CA LEU A 188 14.00 3.44 13.32
C LEU A 188 13.33 2.11 13.69
N GLN A 189 12.22 2.13 14.45
CA GLN A 189 11.45 0.93 14.79
C GLN A 189 10.94 0.22 13.53
N TYR A 190 10.36 0.95 12.57
CA TYR A 190 9.93 0.37 11.30
C TYR A 190 11.10 -0.12 10.46
N TRP A 191 12.20 0.62 10.39
CA TRP A 191 13.36 0.21 9.62
C TRP A 191 13.99 -1.08 10.18
N VAL A 192 14.22 -1.15 11.49
CA VAL A 192 14.72 -2.36 12.16
C VAL A 192 13.74 -3.52 11.98
N SER A 193 12.44 -3.26 12.12
CA SER A 193 11.41 -4.27 11.86
C SER A 193 11.51 -4.79 10.42
N ALA A 194 11.66 -3.92 9.41
CA ALA A 194 11.79 -4.34 8.02
C ALA A 194 13.06 -5.16 7.76
N VAL A 195 14.18 -4.83 8.43
CA VAL A 195 15.41 -5.64 8.35
C VAL A 195 15.21 -7.05 8.93
N LEU A 196 14.40 -7.19 9.98
CA LEU A 196 14.19 -8.47 10.68
C LEU A 196 13.07 -9.33 10.09
N VAL A 197 11.94 -8.71 9.73
CA VAL A 197 10.72 -9.43 9.30
C VAL A 197 10.28 -9.11 7.89
N GLY A 198 10.84 -8.10 7.22
CA GLY A 198 10.62 -7.85 5.80
C GLY A 198 9.23 -7.33 5.44
N PHE A 199 8.62 -7.87 4.37
CA PHE A 199 7.35 -7.42 3.81
C PHE A 199 6.17 -7.21 4.79
N PRO A 200 5.97 -7.98 5.89
CA PRO A 200 4.88 -7.75 6.82
C PRO A 200 4.97 -6.37 7.50
N THR A 201 6.18 -5.82 7.65
CA THR A 201 6.39 -4.44 8.13
C THR A 201 5.85 -3.41 7.14
N ILE A 202 6.05 -3.65 5.84
CA ILE A 202 5.48 -2.79 4.79
C ILE A 202 3.96 -2.79 4.86
N LEU A 203 3.34 -3.96 5.02
CA LEU A 203 1.89 -4.07 5.15
C LEU A 203 1.36 -3.31 6.37
N SER A 204 2.00 -3.48 7.53
CA SER A 204 1.62 -2.76 8.76
C SER A 204 1.73 -1.24 8.59
N LEU A 205 2.83 -0.76 8.01
CA LEU A 205 3.05 0.67 7.79
C LEU A 205 2.05 1.25 6.79
N ARG A 206 1.79 0.56 5.67
CA ARG A 206 0.80 0.99 4.67
C ARG A 206 -0.61 1.08 5.25
N LYS A 207 -0.99 0.10 6.07
CA LYS A 207 -2.29 0.12 6.76
C LYS A 207 -2.42 1.35 7.66
N GLN A 208 -1.40 1.68 8.44
CA GLN A 208 -1.42 2.88 9.28
C GLN A 208 -1.41 4.19 8.49
N ILE A 209 -0.68 4.25 7.37
CA ILE A 209 -0.75 5.41 6.46
C ILE A 209 -2.20 5.61 5.99
N GLN A 210 -2.88 4.52 5.62
CA GLN A 210 -4.28 4.58 5.17
C GLN A 210 -5.22 4.99 6.31
N GLU A 211 -5.08 4.44 7.50
CA GLU A 211 -5.87 4.81 8.68
C GLU A 211 -5.66 6.28 9.05
N ALA A 212 -4.41 6.75 9.07
CA ALA A 212 -4.09 8.16 9.33
C ALA A 212 -4.65 9.08 8.26
N ARG A 213 -4.64 8.65 6.99
CA ARG A 213 -5.29 9.38 5.88
C ARG A 213 -6.79 9.51 6.10
N ILE A 214 -7.48 8.40 6.42
CA ILE A 214 -8.92 8.42 6.71
C ILE A 214 -9.23 9.34 7.89
N ALA A 215 -8.44 9.25 8.98
CA ALA A 215 -8.61 10.09 10.15
C ALA A 215 -8.42 11.59 9.84
N SER A 216 -7.48 11.93 8.95
CA SER A 216 -7.25 13.33 8.56
C SER A 216 -8.44 13.92 7.79
N ILE A 217 -9.09 13.11 6.95
CA ILE A 217 -10.28 13.52 6.20
C ILE A 217 -11.45 13.77 7.15
N LEU A 218 -11.67 12.87 8.11
CA LEU A 218 -12.76 12.99 9.09
C LEU A 218 -12.61 14.19 10.02
N LYS A 219 -11.38 14.63 10.32
CA LYS A 219 -11.10 15.81 11.16
C LYS A 219 -11.16 17.14 10.39
N GLY A 220 -11.06 17.09 9.06
CA GLY A 220 -11.14 18.26 8.18
C GLY A 220 -12.55 18.61 7.71
N GLN A 221 -13.55 17.81 8.10
CA GLN A 221 -14.98 18.10 7.97
C GLN A 221 -15.50 18.72 9.27
#